data_AF-A0A7S1SI74-F1
#
_entry.id   AF-A0A7S1SI74-F1
#
_cell.length_a   1.000
_cell.length_b   1.000
_cell.length_c   1.000
_cell.angle_alpha   90.00
_cell.angle_beta   90.00
_cell.angle_gamma   90.00
#
_symmetry.space_group_name_H-M   'P 1'
#
loop_
_entity.id
_entity.type
_entity.pdbx_description
1 polymer ?
#
loop_
_entity_poly.entity_id
_entity_poly.type
_entity_poly.pdbx_seq_one_letter_code
_entity_poly.pdbx_strand_id
1 'polypeptide(L)'
;ECPGEGRTSFINCAAGSYQDKPASDSCAACPDELMDSPEGAVSPWDCLCPRGHFVRNWRSVQPLERCEECVSDMQKCDETHQRVPKPAELGVWIDPVTGDALWCEPHVACLFHRTVEAVLRGGCSDGYVGRACRECAKEYYRDANRMCQPCDDHVWVLYLIGFLAAAAMLPLLLRLSKSQSFMSINIFVGTM
;
A
#
# COMPACT_ATOMS: atom_id res chain seq x y z
N GLU A 1 2.51 64.08 -5.09
CA GLU A 1 2.18 63.48 -3.79
C GLU A 1 1.98 61.97 -3.98
N CYS A 2 2.37 61.13 -3.02
CA CYS A 2 1.86 59.74 -2.86
C CYS A 2 1.59 59.59 -1.35
N PRO A 3 0.45 59.05 -0.87
CA PRO A 3 0.19 57.61 -0.97
C PRO A 3 -1.30 57.18 -0.93
N GLY A 4 -1.60 55.99 -1.44
CA GLY A 4 -2.85 55.28 -1.18
C GLY A 4 -2.57 53.81 -1.40
N GLU A 5 -2.18 53.10 -0.34
CA GLU A 5 -1.87 51.68 -0.37
C GLU A 5 -3.05 50.91 -0.95
N GLY A 6 -2.82 50.21 -2.06
CA GLY A 6 -3.78 49.22 -2.56
C GLY A 6 -4.01 48.21 -1.45
N ARG A 7 -5.23 48.19 -0.90
CA ARG A 7 -5.62 47.22 0.12
C ARG A 7 -5.61 45.82 -0.47
N THR A 8 -4.47 45.16 -0.47
CA THR A 8 -4.38 43.69 -0.52
C THR A 8 -4.66 43.12 0.88
N SER A 9 -5.68 43.64 1.55
CA SER A 9 -6.11 43.17 2.87
C SER A 9 -7.15 42.09 2.64
N PHE A 10 -6.72 40.83 2.71
CA PHE A 10 -7.67 39.73 2.89
C PHE A 10 -8.30 39.89 4.26
N ILE A 11 -9.63 39.83 4.34
CA ILE A 11 -10.29 39.69 5.63
C ILE A 11 -10.00 38.27 6.10
N ASN A 12 -9.47 38.12 7.30
CA ASN A 12 -9.31 36.79 7.89
C ASN A 12 -10.70 36.23 8.16
N CYS A 13 -11.16 35.35 7.27
CA CYS A 13 -12.40 34.62 7.45
C CYS A 13 -12.27 33.68 8.65
N ALA A 14 -13.34 33.59 9.44
CA ALA A 14 -13.44 32.61 10.51
C ALA A 14 -13.40 31.18 9.93
N ALA A 15 -13.07 30.20 10.76
CA ALA A 15 -13.09 28.79 10.39
C ALA A 15 -14.46 28.40 9.78
N GLY A 16 -14.44 27.56 8.73
CA GLY A 16 -15.63 27.18 7.95
C GLY A 16 -16.03 28.19 6.87
N SER A 17 -15.22 29.22 6.61
CA SER A 17 -15.44 30.20 5.54
C SER A 17 -14.15 30.54 4.80
N TYR A 18 -14.26 30.92 3.53
CA TYR A 18 -13.14 31.27 2.66
C TYR A 18 -13.39 32.59 1.90
N GLN A 19 -12.31 33.21 1.41
CA GLN A 19 -12.37 34.41 0.57
C GLN A 19 -11.43 34.29 -0.64
N ASP A 20 -12.00 34.03 -1.81
CA ASP A 20 -11.29 33.88 -3.08
C ASP A 20 -11.08 35.20 -3.84
N LYS A 21 -11.76 36.28 -3.41
CA LYS A 21 -11.73 37.59 -4.08
C LYS A 21 -10.96 38.63 -3.27
N PRO A 22 -9.92 39.27 -3.86
CA PRO A 22 -9.24 40.37 -3.20
C PRO A 22 -10.19 41.57 -3.01
N ALA A 23 -10.11 42.21 -1.84
CA ALA A 23 -10.95 43.35 -1.43
C ALA A 23 -12.46 43.06 -1.30
N SER A 24 -12.84 41.79 -1.06
CA SER A 24 -14.21 41.46 -0.68
C SER A 24 -14.45 41.75 0.81
N ASP A 25 -15.59 42.36 1.14
CA ASP A 25 -16.01 42.63 2.53
C ASP A 25 -16.76 41.46 3.16
N SER A 26 -17.00 40.38 2.40
CA SER A 26 -17.70 39.18 2.86
C SER A 26 -16.88 37.91 2.62
N CYS A 27 -17.06 36.95 3.53
CA CYS A 27 -16.55 35.58 3.44
C CYS A 27 -17.65 34.67 2.88
N ALA A 28 -17.28 33.77 1.97
CA ALA A 28 -18.16 32.70 1.51
C ALA A 28 -18.07 31.53 2.48
N ALA A 29 -19.20 30.99 2.92
CA ALA A 29 -19.22 29.75 3.71
C ALA A 29 -18.76 28.58 2.82
N CYS A 30 -18.11 27.58 3.42
CA CYS A 30 -17.84 26.34 2.73
C CYS A 30 -19.15 25.67 2.26
N PRO A 31 -19.17 25.05 1.06
CA PRO A 31 -20.32 24.29 0.60
C PRO A 31 -20.59 23.12 1.57
N ASP A 32 -21.85 22.94 1.95
CA ASP A 32 -22.36 22.13 3.06
C ASP A 32 -22.01 22.61 4.48
N GLU A 33 -22.98 22.54 5.39
CA GLU A 33 -22.86 22.88 6.82
C GLU A 33 -21.90 21.96 7.60
N LEU A 34 -21.31 20.98 6.92
CA LEU A 34 -20.46 19.93 7.46
C LEU A 34 -19.00 20.08 7.05
N MET A 35 -18.55 21.20 6.46
CA MET A 35 -17.14 21.43 6.10
C MET A 35 -16.45 22.43 7.04
N ASP A 36 -15.26 22.07 7.50
CA ASP A 36 -14.38 22.87 8.34
C ASP A 36 -13.25 23.46 7.48
N SER A 37 -12.86 24.71 7.71
CA SER A 37 -11.73 25.34 7.01
C SER A 37 -10.83 26.05 8.02
N PRO A 38 -9.51 26.15 7.77
CA PRO A 38 -8.65 26.96 8.62
C PRO A 38 -9.05 28.44 8.56
N GLU A 39 -8.78 29.18 9.64
CA GLU A 39 -8.94 30.63 9.66
C GLU A 39 -8.10 31.28 8.55
N GLY A 40 -8.70 32.23 7.83
CA GLY A 40 -8.05 32.91 6.71
C GLY A 40 -7.92 32.05 5.45
N ALA A 41 -8.75 31.01 5.28
CA ALA A 41 -8.86 30.27 4.03
C ALA A 41 -9.09 31.24 2.85
N VAL A 42 -8.24 31.14 1.83
CA VAL A 42 -8.27 32.00 0.63
C VAL A 42 -8.86 31.28 -0.57
N SER A 43 -9.26 30.02 -0.40
CA SER A 43 -9.74 29.18 -1.47
C SER A 43 -10.88 28.26 -1.04
N PRO A 44 -11.84 27.97 -1.93
CA PRO A 44 -12.80 26.88 -1.71
C PRO A 44 -12.11 25.52 -1.56
N TRP A 45 -10.86 25.37 -2.02
CA TRP A 45 -10.04 24.17 -1.82
C TRP A 45 -9.60 23.93 -0.38
N ASP A 46 -9.66 24.97 0.46
CA ASP A 46 -9.29 24.90 1.87
C ASP A 46 -10.46 24.41 2.75
N CYS A 47 -11.64 24.21 2.17
CA CYS A 47 -12.78 23.56 2.82
C CYS A 47 -12.51 22.06 2.91
N LEU A 48 -12.43 21.54 4.13
CA LEU A 48 -12.05 20.16 4.45
C LEU A 48 -13.09 19.54 5.39
N CYS A 49 -13.07 18.23 5.56
CA CYS A 49 -14.03 17.59 6.45
C CYS A 49 -13.65 17.76 7.93
N PRO A 50 -14.65 17.88 8.81
CA PRO A 50 -14.47 17.87 10.26
C PRO A 50 -13.95 16.52 10.70
N ARG A 51 -13.51 16.47 11.96
CA ARG A 51 -12.98 15.23 12.55
C ARG A 51 -13.99 14.08 12.43
N GLY A 52 -13.51 12.89 12.09
CA GLY A 52 -14.35 11.70 11.89
C GLY A 52 -14.89 11.51 10.48
N HIS A 53 -14.64 12.47 9.57
CA HIS A 53 -15.13 12.43 8.19
C HIS A 53 -13.99 12.57 7.17
N PHE A 54 -14.24 12.12 5.94
CA PHE A 54 -13.35 12.24 4.79
C PHE A 54 -14.14 12.49 3.50
N VAL A 55 -13.47 12.88 2.42
CA VAL A 55 -14.09 13.00 1.10
C VAL A 55 -13.77 11.78 0.26
N ARG A 56 -14.81 11.06 -0.16
CA ARG A 56 -14.68 10.02 -1.17
C ARG A 56 -14.28 10.66 -2.51
N ASN A 57 -13.29 10.08 -3.18
CA ASN A 57 -12.78 10.59 -4.45
C ASN A 57 -12.28 12.05 -4.36
N TRP A 58 -11.57 12.40 -3.28
CA TRP A 58 -11.06 13.77 -3.02
C TRP A 58 -10.23 14.38 -4.17
N ARG A 59 -9.66 13.55 -5.06
CA ARG A 59 -8.92 14.00 -6.25
C ARG A 59 -9.82 14.34 -7.44
N SER A 60 -11.03 13.79 -7.51
CA SER A 60 -11.94 13.91 -8.66
C SER A 60 -13.14 14.80 -8.41
N VAL A 61 -13.51 15.03 -7.15
CA VAL A 61 -14.65 15.89 -6.78
C VAL A 61 -14.09 17.21 -6.25
N GLN A 62 -14.23 18.24 -7.08
CA GLN A 62 -13.56 19.51 -6.90
C GLN A 62 -14.46 20.63 -7.45
N PRO A 63 -15.07 21.51 -6.60
CA PRO A 63 -14.94 21.65 -5.13
C PRO A 63 -15.46 20.45 -4.33
N LEU A 64 -15.06 20.34 -3.05
CA LEU A 64 -15.55 19.28 -2.17
C LEU A 64 -17.05 19.51 -1.93
N GLU A 65 -17.90 18.53 -2.25
CA GLU A 65 -19.37 18.65 -2.15
C GLU A 65 -20.00 17.71 -1.11
N ARG A 66 -19.23 16.80 -0.49
CA ARG A 66 -19.77 15.86 0.49
C ARG A 66 -18.67 15.26 1.38
N CYS A 67 -18.91 15.29 2.68
CA CYS A 67 -18.13 14.55 3.67
C CYS A 67 -18.85 13.23 4.01
N GLU A 68 -18.09 12.14 3.99
CA GLU A 68 -18.54 10.82 4.43
C GLU A 68 -17.95 10.50 5.80
N GLU A 69 -18.77 9.93 6.68
CA GLU A 69 -18.32 9.39 7.96
C GLU A 69 -17.40 8.20 7.73
N CYS A 70 -16.33 8.11 8.52
CA CYS A 70 -15.41 6.98 8.41
C CYS A 70 -16.05 5.73 8.99
N VAL A 71 -16.06 4.64 8.22
CA VAL A 71 -16.63 3.35 8.65
C VAL A 71 -15.76 2.80 9.78
N SER A 72 -16.32 2.72 10.99
CA SER A 72 -15.60 2.50 12.25
C SER A 72 -14.68 1.28 12.28
N ASP A 73 -14.99 0.25 11.49
CA ASP A 73 -14.39 -1.08 11.65
C ASP A 73 -13.11 -1.24 10.81
N MET A 74 -12.97 -0.48 9.73
CA MET A 74 -11.82 -0.57 8.81
C MET A 74 -11.11 0.77 8.62
N GLN A 75 -11.81 1.88 8.83
CA GLN A 75 -11.32 3.23 8.60
C GLN A 75 -11.27 4.01 9.91
N LYS A 76 -10.22 4.82 10.05
CA LYS A 76 -10.00 5.69 11.20
C LYS A 76 -9.70 7.11 10.75
N CYS A 77 -10.49 8.05 11.28
CA CYS A 77 -10.36 9.47 11.02
C CYS A 77 -10.27 10.23 12.33
N ASP A 78 -9.06 10.26 12.88
CA ASP A 78 -8.70 10.88 14.15
C ASP A 78 -7.95 12.21 13.99
N GLU A 79 -7.71 12.65 12.76
CA GLU A 79 -7.15 13.97 12.45
C GLU A 79 -8.25 14.89 11.88
N THR A 80 -8.12 16.19 12.13
CA THR A 80 -8.89 17.22 11.42
C THR A 80 -8.32 17.36 10.01
N HIS A 81 -9.14 17.76 9.03
CA HIS A 81 -8.66 18.03 7.67
C HIS A 81 -8.13 16.79 6.94
N GLN A 82 -8.58 15.60 7.33
CA GLN A 82 -8.11 14.33 6.81
C GLN A 82 -8.72 14.05 5.42
N ARG A 83 -7.89 14.08 4.37
CA ARG A 83 -8.34 13.84 2.99
C ARG A 83 -8.65 12.38 2.67
N VAL A 84 -7.95 11.45 3.33
CA VAL A 84 -8.10 10.00 3.13
C VAL A 84 -8.11 9.31 4.50
N PRO A 85 -8.99 8.32 4.73
CA PRO A 85 -9.04 7.59 6.00
C PRO A 85 -7.73 6.83 6.26
N LYS A 86 -7.42 6.61 7.54
CA LYS A 86 -6.32 5.73 7.95
C LYS A 86 -6.87 4.32 8.19
N PRO A 87 -6.06 3.26 8.01
CA PRO A 87 -6.48 1.92 8.41
C PRO A 87 -6.74 1.86 9.91
N ALA A 88 -7.92 1.34 10.31
CA ALA A 88 -8.25 1.12 11.71
C ALA A 88 -7.48 -0.06 12.31
N GLU A 89 -7.23 -1.10 11.50
CA GLU A 89 -6.60 -2.35 11.91
C GLU A 89 -5.49 -2.82 10.96
N LEU A 90 -4.70 -3.79 11.43
CA LEU A 90 -3.66 -4.46 10.66
C LEU A 90 -4.26 -5.29 9.52
N GLY A 91 -3.69 -5.18 8.32
CA GLY A 91 -4.18 -5.90 7.14
C GLY A 91 -5.36 -5.24 6.44
N VAL A 92 -5.68 -3.98 6.79
CA VAL A 92 -6.58 -3.14 6.00
C VAL A 92 -5.75 -2.29 5.03
N TRP A 93 -6.12 -2.35 3.76
CA TRP A 93 -5.63 -1.45 2.72
C TRP A 93 -6.66 -0.36 2.47
N ILE A 94 -6.18 0.88 2.33
CA ILE A 94 -7.00 2.03 1.96
C ILE A 94 -6.59 2.48 0.56
N ASP A 95 -7.58 2.65 -0.32
CA ASP A 95 -7.36 3.24 -1.64
C ASP A 95 -7.03 4.74 -1.47
N PRO A 96 -5.87 5.24 -1.92
CA PRO A 96 -5.46 6.62 -1.72
C PRO A 96 -6.29 7.63 -2.53
N VAL A 97 -7.05 7.17 -3.53
CA VAL A 97 -7.88 8.00 -4.40
C VAL A 97 -9.33 7.99 -3.92
N THR A 98 -9.91 6.80 -3.76
CA THR A 98 -11.33 6.68 -3.43
C THR A 98 -11.58 6.76 -1.92
N GLY A 99 -10.59 6.40 -1.10
CA GLY A 99 -10.73 6.21 0.34
C GLY A 99 -11.37 4.87 0.73
N ASP A 100 -11.60 3.96 -0.23
CA ASP A 100 -12.19 2.65 0.06
C ASP A 100 -11.26 1.78 0.89
N ALA A 101 -11.84 1.06 1.85
CA ALA A 101 -11.11 0.11 2.68
C ALA A 101 -11.36 -1.32 2.23
N LEU A 102 -10.29 -2.11 2.08
CA LEU A 102 -10.34 -3.51 1.70
C LEU A 102 -9.42 -4.34 2.60
N TRP A 103 -9.85 -5.57 2.90
CA TRP A 103 -9.00 -6.53 3.58
C TRP A 103 -7.97 -7.14 2.63
N CYS A 104 -6.74 -7.21 3.13
CA CYS A 104 -5.62 -7.81 2.43
C CYS A 104 -5.54 -9.30 2.70
N GLU A 105 -5.25 -10.06 1.65
CA GLU A 105 -5.10 -11.50 1.76
C GLU A 105 -3.77 -11.92 1.11
N PRO A 106 -2.75 -12.29 1.92
CA PRO A 106 -2.75 -12.40 3.38
C PRO A 106 -2.72 -11.02 4.10
N HIS A 107 -3.11 -10.97 5.38
CA HIS A 107 -3.09 -9.72 6.17
C HIS A 107 -1.71 -9.03 6.18
N VAL A 108 -0.62 -9.82 6.11
CA VAL A 108 0.76 -9.32 6.07
C VAL A 108 1.12 -8.59 4.77
N ALA A 109 0.32 -8.74 3.72
CA ALA A 109 0.56 -8.10 2.43
C ALA A 109 0.46 -6.56 2.48
N CYS A 110 -0.23 -6.04 3.49
CA CYS A 110 -0.48 -4.60 3.63
C CYS A 110 0.30 -4.00 4.78
N LEU A 111 0.98 -2.89 4.47
CA LEU A 111 1.69 -2.11 5.46
C LEU A 111 0.69 -1.32 6.30
N PHE A 112 0.93 -1.29 7.62
CA PHE A 112 0.10 -0.50 8.52
C PHE A 112 0.55 0.96 8.54
N HIS A 113 -0.19 1.80 7.82
CA HIS A 113 0.09 3.22 7.71
C HIS A 113 -0.59 4.01 8.84
N ARG A 114 0.21 4.72 9.64
CA ARG A 114 -0.27 5.55 10.77
C ARG A 114 -0.55 7.00 10.40
N THR A 115 -0.04 7.47 9.27
CA THR A 115 -0.18 8.85 8.81
C THR A 115 -0.86 8.90 7.45
N VAL A 116 -1.56 10.00 7.19
CA VAL A 116 -2.28 10.25 5.93
C VAL A 116 -1.33 10.21 4.74
N GLU A 117 -0.12 10.76 4.87
CA GLU A 117 0.91 10.76 3.81
C GLU A 117 1.43 9.37 3.50
N ALA A 118 1.46 8.49 4.50
CA ALA A 118 1.87 7.11 4.30
C ALA A 118 0.77 6.33 3.53
N VAL A 119 -0.50 6.58 3.83
CA VAL A 119 -1.64 6.05 3.07
C VAL A 119 -1.62 6.57 1.63
N LEU A 120 -1.41 7.87 1.43
CA LEU A 120 -1.38 8.50 0.11
C LEU A 120 -0.25 8.00 -0.79
N ARG A 121 0.92 7.69 -0.21
CA ARG A 121 2.01 7.07 -0.97
C ARG A 121 1.62 5.67 -1.46
N GLY A 122 0.73 5.00 -0.74
CA GLY A 122 0.43 3.60 -0.96
C GLY A 122 1.66 2.73 -0.68
N GLY A 123 1.43 1.52 -0.18
CA GLY A 123 2.55 0.65 0.11
C GLY A 123 2.07 -0.75 0.41
N CYS A 124 2.36 -1.66 -0.49
CA CYS A 124 2.28 -3.08 -0.21
C CYS A 124 3.59 -3.53 0.45
N SER A 125 3.55 -4.60 1.23
CA SER A 125 4.78 -5.23 1.71
C SER A 125 5.57 -5.81 0.55
N ASP A 126 6.84 -6.11 0.78
CA ASP A 126 7.73 -6.64 -0.25
C ASP A 126 7.14 -7.88 -0.94
N GLY A 127 7.16 -7.87 -2.27
CA GLY A 127 6.63 -8.95 -3.10
C GLY A 127 5.13 -8.87 -3.41
N TYR A 128 4.40 -7.91 -2.86
CA TYR A 128 2.96 -7.72 -3.12
C TYR A 128 2.71 -6.42 -3.89
N VAL A 129 1.75 -6.44 -4.81
CA VAL A 129 1.35 -5.32 -5.65
C VAL A 129 -0.15 -5.35 -5.94
N GLY A 130 -0.65 -4.33 -6.64
CA GLY A 130 -2.04 -4.25 -7.08
C GLY A 130 -3.01 -3.80 -6.00
N ARG A 131 -4.30 -3.88 -6.29
CA ARG A 131 -5.38 -3.46 -5.38
C ARG A 131 -5.42 -4.39 -4.16
N ALA A 132 -5.48 -3.80 -2.96
CA ALA A 132 -5.43 -4.53 -1.69
C ALA A 132 -4.21 -5.46 -1.54
N CYS A 133 -3.11 -5.17 -2.26
CA CYS A 133 -1.87 -5.94 -2.24
C CYS A 133 -2.07 -7.44 -2.50
N ARG A 134 -3.05 -7.77 -3.34
CA ARG A 134 -3.43 -9.16 -3.61
C ARG A 134 -2.60 -9.80 -4.70
N GLU A 135 -1.84 -9.07 -5.49
CA GLU A 135 -1.06 -9.62 -6.60
C GLU A 135 0.40 -9.80 -6.18
N CYS A 136 1.08 -10.82 -6.72
CA CYS A 136 2.51 -10.96 -6.49
C CYS A 136 3.29 -10.11 -7.49
N ALA A 137 4.38 -9.49 -7.04
CA ALA A 137 5.31 -8.79 -7.92
C ALA A 137 5.95 -9.76 -8.93
N LYS A 138 6.51 -9.22 -10.01
CA LYS A 138 7.03 -10.00 -11.15
C LYS A 138 8.05 -11.10 -10.77
N GLU A 139 8.87 -10.86 -9.74
CA GLU A 139 9.91 -11.79 -9.27
C GLU A 139 9.45 -12.67 -8.09
N TYR A 140 8.14 -12.76 -7.88
CA TYR A 140 7.53 -13.52 -6.80
C TYR A 140 6.45 -14.46 -7.36
N TYR A 141 6.29 -15.62 -6.74
CA TYR A 141 5.22 -16.57 -7.06
C TYR A 141 4.35 -16.82 -5.84
N ARG A 142 3.10 -17.25 -6.06
CA ARG A 142 2.18 -17.58 -4.97
C ARG A 142 2.39 -19.03 -4.51
N ASP A 143 2.70 -19.21 -3.24
CA ASP A 143 2.85 -20.53 -2.62
C ASP A 143 1.48 -21.16 -2.26
N ALA A 144 1.51 -22.39 -1.74
CA ALA A 144 0.31 -23.10 -1.29
C ALA A 144 -0.40 -22.41 -0.11
N ASN A 145 0.29 -21.57 0.65
CA ASN A 145 -0.24 -20.79 1.77
C ASN A 145 -0.81 -19.43 1.32
N ARG A 146 -0.86 -19.17 0.01
CA ARG A 146 -1.30 -17.91 -0.62
C ARG A 146 -0.38 -16.73 -0.35
N MET A 147 0.86 -16.97 0.09
CA MET A 147 1.90 -15.96 0.29
C MET A 147 2.73 -15.79 -0.99
N CYS A 148 3.21 -14.57 -1.24
CA CYS A 148 4.15 -14.31 -2.32
C CYS A 148 5.58 -14.62 -1.83
N GLN A 149 6.24 -15.58 -2.48
CA GLN A 149 7.62 -16.00 -2.20
C GLN A 149 8.55 -15.56 -3.34
N PRO A 150 9.79 -15.13 -3.06
CA PRO A 150 10.74 -14.75 -4.09
C PRO A 150 11.12 -15.97 -4.93
N CYS A 151 11.29 -15.77 -6.23
CA CYS A 151 11.89 -16.76 -7.11
C CYS A 151 13.37 -16.94 -6.71
N ASP A 152 13.73 -18.08 -6.13
CA ASP A 152 15.12 -18.36 -5.77
C ASP A 152 15.93 -18.63 -7.05
N ASP A 153 16.73 -17.64 -7.46
CA ASP A 153 17.61 -17.71 -8.63
C ASP A 153 18.86 -18.58 -8.36
N HIS A 154 19.02 -19.17 -7.18
CA HIS A 154 20.19 -19.97 -6.82
C HIS A 154 19.97 -21.49 -6.87
N VAL A 155 18.83 -21.96 -7.37
CA VAL A 155 18.55 -23.41 -7.53
C VAL A 155 19.60 -24.10 -8.43
N TRP A 156 20.20 -23.40 -9.40
CA TRP A 156 21.31 -23.92 -10.21
C TRP A 156 22.57 -24.26 -9.38
N VAL A 157 22.78 -23.58 -8.25
CA VAL A 157 23.91 -23.85 -7.35
C VAL A 157 23.77 -25.25 -6.73
N LEU A 158 22.54 -25.69 -6.40
CA LEU A 158 22.29 -27.04 -5.91
C LEU A 158 22.60 -28.10 -6.97
N TYR A 159 22.26 -27.85 -8.23
CA TYR A 159 22.62 -28.74 -9.33
C TYR A 159 24.14 -28.82 -9.55
N LEU A 160 24.85 -27.69 -9.43
CA LEU A 160 26.32 -27.68 -9.49
C LEU A 160 26.96 -28.45 -8.34
N ILE A 161 26.49 -28.27 -7.10
CA ILE A 161 26.99 -29.01 -5.94
C ILE A 161 26.75 -30.51 -6.13
N GLY A 162 25.55 -30.90 -6.59
CA GLY A 162 25.23 -32.29 -6.89
C GLY A 162 26.13 -32.90 -7.96
N PHE A 163 26.42 -32.16 -9.03
CA PHE A 163 27.34 -32.59 -10.09
C PHE A 163 28.78 -32.78 -9.57
N LEU A 164 29.29 -31.82 -8.78
CA LEU A 164 30.63 -31.91 -8.19
C LEU A 164 30.75 -33.09 -7.22
N ALA A 165 29.73 -33.34 -6.39
CA ALA A 165 29.69 -34.48 -5.49
C ALA A 165 29.65 -35.81 -6.26
N ALA A 166 28.85 -35.90 -7.33
CA ALA A 166 28.80 -37.07 -8.19
C ALA A 166 30.15 -37.30 -8.90
N ALA A 167 30.77 -36.25 -9.44
CA ALA A 167 32.08 -36.32 -10.09
C ALA A 167 33.20 -36.76 -9.13
N ALA A 168 33.12 -36.40 -7.85
CA ALA A 168 34.07 -36.83 -6.82
C ALA A 168 33.79 -38.26 -6.32
N MET A 169 32.53 -38.66 -6.17
CA MET A 169 32.17 -40.01 -5.71
C MET A 169 32.32 -41.07 -6.80
N LEU A 170 32.09 -40.74 -8.08
CA LEU A 170 32.21 -41.69 -9.19
C LEU A 170 33.59 -42.39 -9.27
N PRO A 171 34.75 -41.69 -9.22
CA PRO A 171 36.05 -42.35 -9.22
C PRO A 171 36.31 -43.17 -7.96
N LEU A 172 35.75 -42.78 -6.81
CA LEU A 172 35.85 -43.56 -5.57
C LEU A 172 35.07 -44.87 -5.69
N LEU A 173 33.83 -44.82 -6.19
CA LEU A 173 33.00 -45.99 -6.44
C LEU A 173 33.61 -46.91 -7.50
N LEU A 174 34.18 -46.35 -8.57
CA LEU A 174 34.91 -47.13 -9.59
C LEU A 174 36.18 -47.79 -9.02
N ARG A 175 36.87 -47.15 -8.08
CA ARG A 175 38.02 -47.76 -7.38
C ARG A 175 37.58 -48.87 -6.43
N LEU A 176 36.52 -48.67 -5.66
CA LEU A 176 35.94 -49.70 -4.78
C LEU A 176 35.39 -50.88 -5.61
N SER A 177 34.77 -50.59 -6.75
CA SER A 177 34.31 -51.58 -7.74
C SER A 177 35.45 -52.44 -8.27
N LYS A 178 36.62 -51.86 -8.57
CA LYS A 178 37.80 -52.62 -8.99
C LYS A 178 38.48 -53.39 -7.85
N SER A 179 38.33 -52.91 -6.61
CA SER A 179 38.95 -53.51 -5.42
C SER A 179 38.17 -54.69 -4.84
N GLN A 180 36.85 -54.74 -5.03
CA GLN A 180 36.06 -55.91 -4.66
C GLN A 180 35.77 -56.73 -5.91
N SER A 181 36.33 -57.93 -5.97
CA SER A 181 35.89 -58.99 -6.88
C SER A 181 34.37 -59.15 -6.69
N PHE A 182 33.56 -58.59 -7.58
CA PHE A 182 32.11 -58.73 -7.49
C PHE A 182 31.76 -60.23 -7.47
N MET A 183 31.23 -60.73 -6.36
CA MET A 183 30.33 -61.87 -6.40
C MET A 183 29.14 -61.43 -7.26
N SER A 184 28.97 -62.07 -8.42
CA SER A 184 27.83 -61.92 -9.28
C SER A 184 26.54 -62.16 -8.48
N ILE A 185 25.69 -61.14 -8.34
CA ILE A 185 24.31 -61.34 -7.92
C ILE A 185 23.56 -61.87 -9.14
N ASN A 186 23.35 -63.17 -9.20
CA ASN A 186 22.43 -63.78 -10.15
C ASN A 186 21.00 -63.41 -9.75
N ILE A 187 20.38 -62.47 -10.45
CA ILE A 187 18.94 -62.21 -10.33
C ILE A 187 18.22 -63.32 -11.09
N PHE A 188 17.76 -64.35 -10.37
CA PHE A 188 16.83 -65.35 -10.92
C PHE A 188 15.45 -64.71 -11.04
N VAL A 189 15.08 -64.29 -12.25
CA VAL A 189 13.69 -63.90 -12.56
C VAL A 189 12.91 -65.20 -12.76
N GLY A 190 12.21 -65.64 -11.70
CA GLY A 190 11.25 -66.73 -11.80
C GLY A 190 10.03 -66.28 -12.59
N THR A 191 9.95 -66.69 -13.85
CA THR A 191 8.71 -66.62 -14.64
C THR A 191 7.73 -67.65 -14.07
N MET A 192 6.59 -67.17 -13.55
CA MET A 192 5.38 -67.97 -13.34
C MET A 192 4.75 -68.35 -14.67
#